data_AF-A0A8J2XDA9-F1
#
_entry.id   AF-A0A8J2XDA9-F1
#
_cell.length_a   1.000
_cell.length_b   1.000
_cell.length_c   1.000
_cell.angle_alpha   90.00
_cell.angle_beta   90.00
_cell.angle_gamma   90.00
#
_symmetry.space_group_name_H-M   'P 1'
#
loop_
_entity.id
_entity.type
_entity.pdbx_description
1 polymer ?
#
loop_
_entity_poly.entity_id
_entity_poly.type
_entity_poly.pdbx_seq_one_letter_code
_entity_poly.pdbx_strand_id
1 'polypeptide(L)'
;MLSGILQIVLTLLIIVVIVPFLGQYMAQVFLQKKTLLEPIFRPIESLIYRGLGIRRDRNMTGWQYARSVLFSNLAMSVLVFATIMFQGILPLNPTEMTAPRWDLALHTTISFVTNTNQQHYSGETTFSYATQVLALGYLMFTSAATGLAVGIAFIRGITGKPIGNFYVDLTLSITRILLPISIVGGILLLILGVPETLGGVVNLTTLEGTTQTIARGPVAHFEIIKQLGENGGGFFGINSAHPYENPNPFTNLIETVAMITIPTSLIYTYGVIAGNKKQGWLLFWMVFIIYVALILIAAVSEFKGNPQVNQIMGANQPNLEGKETRFGWAQTALWAVTTTATMCGAVNGMLDSFMPAGGFATLFNMFLQVIWGGQGTGTAYLFVYLILSIFATGLMVGRTPEIFGRKIEKREIIFASVVLLIHPLAILIPAAITLAFPETLSGINNPSFHGLSQVVYEYTSAAANNGSGFEGLGDNTWWWNLSTIFSLLIGRFIPIIALLLLADGMAQKPLVPETSGTLRTDTVLFTSVTAGVLLVLGALTFFPVLALGPIAEGFQIYTGN
;
A
#
# COMPACT_ATOMS: atom_id res chain seq x y z
N MET A 1 5.09 -12.48 -26.15
CA MET A 1 5.97 -12.65 -24.97
C MET A 1 7.03 -11.54 -24.86
N LEU A 2 7.97 -11.43 -25.81
CA LEU A 2 9.12 -10.52 -25.73
C LEU A 2 8.77 -9.05 -25.43
N SER A 3 7.79 -8.48 -26.14
CA SER A 3 7.36 -7.08 -25.93
C SER A 3 6.89 -6.81 -24.50
N GLY A 4 6.12 -7.72 -23.91
CA GLY A 4 5.61 -7.56 -22.54
C GLY A 4 6.73 -7.60 -21.50
N ILE A 5 7.68 -8.54 -21.66
CA ILE A 5 8.85 -8.64 -20.80
C ILE A 5 9.73 -7.39 -20.92
N LEU A 6 9.92 -6.87 -22.13
CA LEU A 6 10.71 -5.66 -22.35
C LEU A 6 10.10 -4.45 -21.63
N GLN A 7 8.77 -4.30 -21.67
CA GLN A 7 8.08 -3.23 -20.93
C GLN A 7 8.27 -3.38 -19.42
N ILE A 8 8.14 -4.60 -18.87
CA ILE A 8 8.40 -4.88 -17.45
C ILE A 8 9.83 -4.46 -17.07
N VAL A 9 10.82 -4.92 -17.84
CA VAL A 9 12.23 -4.60 -17.60
C VAL A 9 12.47 -3.09 -17.64
N LEU A 10 11.89 -2.40 -18.62
CA LEU A 10 12.03 -0.94 -18.76
C LEU A 10 11.46 -0.21 -17.54
N THR A 11 10.26 -0.57 -17.08
CA THR A 11 9.65 0.02 -15.87
C THR A 11 10.54 -0.21 -14.65
N LEU A 12 11.05 -1.42 -14.46
CA LEU A 12 11.95 -1.76 -13.34
C LEU A 12 13.26 -0.96 -13.39
N LEU A 13 13.84 -0.75 -14.59
CA LEU A 13 15.05 0.06 -14.76
C LEU A 13 14.80 1.53 -14.40
N ILE A 14 13.66 2.10 -14.82
CA ILE A 14 13.27 3.47 -14.46
C ILE A 14 13.22 3.63 -12.94
N ILE A 15 12.63 2.66 -12.24
CA ILE A 15 12.52 2.68 -10.78
C ILE A 15 13.91 2.66 -10.13
N VAL A 16 14.79 1.74 -10.52
CA VAL A 16 16.16 1.63 -9.99
C VAL A 16 16.94 2.94 -10.19
N VAL A 17 16.73 3.63 -11.31
CA VAL A 17 17.38 4.93 -11.60
C VAL A 17 16.86 6.02 -10.67
N ILE A 18 15.55 6.08 -10.36
CA ILE A 18 14.96 7.15 -9.54
C ILE A 18 15.38 7.04 -8.06
N VAL A 19 15.50 5.82 -7.54
CA VAL A 19 15.75 5.50 -6.11
C VAL A 19 16.84 6.36 -5.45
N PRO A 20 18.07 6.46 -5.98
CA PRO A 20 19.12 7.23 -5.31
C PRO A 20 18.84 8.74 -5.29
N PHE A 21 18.14 9.28 -6.29
CA PHE A 21 17.86 10.72 -6.37
C PHE A 21 16.75 11.11 -5.40
N LEU A 22 15.60 10.44 -5.49
CA LEU A 22 14.47 10.72 -4.61
C LEU A 22 14.80 10.33 -3.16
N GLY A 23 15.48 9.19 -2.95
CA GLY A 23 15.87 8.76 -1.61
C GLY A 23 16.86 9.74 -0.93
N GLN A 24 17.78 10.33 -1.71
CA GLN A 24 18.69 11.37 -1.21
C GLN A 24 17.96 12.67 -0.91
N TYR A 25 17.00 13.07 -1.75
CA TYR A 25 16.16 14.25 -1.53
C TYR A 25 15.30 14.11 -0.27
N MET A 26 14.59 12.98 -0.09
CA MET A 26 13.78 12.73 1.10
C MET A 26 14.64 12.73 2.37
N ALA A 27 15.84 12.14 2.33
CA ALA A 27 16.78 12.23 3.44
C ALA A 27 17.15 13.68 3.80
N GLN A 28 17.33 14.56 2.80
CA GLN A 28 17.61 15.98 3.04
C GLN A 28 16.40 16.70 3.65
N VAL A 29 15.19 16.45 3.14
CA VAL A 29 13.93 17.01 3.66
C VAL A 29 13.77 16.68 5.14
N PHE A 30 13.85 15.40 5.50
CA PHE A 30 13.61 14.97 6.88
C PHE A 30 14.79 15.21 7.82
N LEU A 31 16.00 15.43 7.31
CA LEU A 31 17.12 15.96 8.10
C LEU A 31 17.14 17.50 8.16
N GLN A 32 16.11 18.16 7.60
CA GLN A 32 15.98 19.62 7.56
C GLN A 32 17.21 20.33 6.96
N LYS A 33 17.82 19.71 5.95
CA LYS A 33 18.88 20.32 5.14
C LYS A 33 18.25 21.24 4.09
N LYS A 34 19.06 22.15 3.54
CA LYS A 34 18.60 23.02 2.44
C LYS A 34 18.21 22.20 1.21
N THR A 35 17.03 22.46 0.66
CA THR A 35 16.49 21.78 -0.53
C THR A 35 15.99 22.78 -1.56
N LEU A 36 15.81 22.33 -2.81
CA LEU A 36 15.36 23.18 -3.92
C LEU A 36 14.01 23.85 -3.65
N LEU A 37 13.08 23.11 -3.05
CA LEU A 37 11.75 23.63 -2.78
C LEU A 37 11.72 24.54 -1.53
N GLU A 38 12.79 24.57 -0.71
CA GLU A 38 12.82 25.27 0.59
C GLU A 38 12.25 26.68 0.53
N PRO A 39 12.70 27.57 -0.39
CA PRO A 39 12.26 28.95 -0.44
C PRO A 39 10.75 29.12 -0.67
N ILE A 40 10.12 28.18 -1.38
CA ILE A 40 8.71 28.24 -1.76
C ILE A 40 7.81 27.85 -0.58
N PHE A 41 8.03 26.68 0.03
CA PHE A 41 7.12 26.19 1.07
C PHE A 41 7.50 26.58 2.50
N ARG A 42 8.73 27.06 2.75
CA ARG A 42 9.15 27.42 4.12
C ARG A 42 8.28 28.52 4.74
N PRO A 43 7.86 29.57 4.02
CA PRO A 43 6.92 30.57 4.54
C PRO A 43 5.57 29.95 4.94
N ILE A 44 5.02 29.08 4.08
CA ILE A 44 3.74 28.39 4.28
C ILE A 44 3.81 27.50 5.52
N GLU A 45 4.84 26.66 5.59
CA GLU A 45 5.12 25.81 6.75
C GLU A 45 5.25 26.61 8.04
N SER A 46 5.99 27.72 8.00
CA SER A 46 6.18 28.58 9.17
C SER A 46 4.87 29.22 9.63
N LEU A 47 3.98 29.55 8.71
CA LEU A 47 2.64 30.06 9.03
C LEU A 47 1.78 28.98 9.69
N ILE A 48 1.79 27.75 9.16
CA ILE A 48 1.10 26.59 9.75
C ILE A 48 1.59 26.36 11.18
N TYR A 49 2.91 26.29 11.38
CA TYR A 49 3.47 26.03 12.70
C TYR A 49 3.17 27.15 13.69
N ARG A 50 3.23 28.42 13.27
CA ARG A 50 2.89 29.56 14.14
C ARG A 50 1.40 29.56 14.50
N GLY A 51 0.52 29.31 13.53
CA GLY A 51 -0.93 29.27 13.74
C GLY A 51 -1.36 28.15 14.68
N LEU A 52 -0.69 26.99 14.63
CA LEU A 52 -0.97 25.83 15.47
C LEU A 52 -0.10 25.75 16.74
N GLY A 53 0.80 26.71 16.96
CA GLY A 53 1.74 26.70 18.10
C GLY A 53 2.76 25.54 18.08
N ILE A 54 3.01 24.95 16.91
CA ILE A 54 3.95 23.83 16.73
C ILE A 54 5.39 24.35 16.81
N ARG A 55 6.16 23.78 17.72
CA ARG A 55 7.59 24.10 17.89
C ARG A 55 8.45 23.08 17.15
N ARG A 56 9.16 23.52 16.11
CA ARG A 56 9.97 22.65 15.21
C ARG A 56 11.16 21.98 15.91
N ASP A 57 11.66 22.58 16.96
CA ASP A 57 12.82 22.17 17.75
C ASP A 57 12.48 21.14 18.84
N ARG A 58 11.19 20.95 19.15
CA ARG A 58 10.75 20.06 20.22
C ARG A 58 10.48 18.65 19.70
N ASN A 59 11.33 17.71 20.11
CA ASN A 59 11.11 16.29 19.91
C ASN A 59 10.00 15.74 20.83
N MET A 60 9.27 14.76 20.32
CA MET A 60 8.26 13.99 21.05
C MET A 60 8.85 12.66 21.53
N THR A 61 8.31 12.12 22.63
CA THR A 61 8.50 10.70 22.97
C THR A 61 7.66 9.81 22.06
N GLY A 62 7.97 8.51 22.00
CA GLY A 62 7.22 7.55 21.16
C GLY A 62 5.72 7.56 21.48
N TRP A 63 5.36 7.68 22.75
CA TRP A 63 3.96 7.78 23.17
C TRP A 63 3.29 9.11 22.81
N GLN A 64 4.00 10.24 22.91
CA GLN A 64 3.48 11.55 22.48
C GLN A 64 3.25 11.58 20.97
N TYR A 65 4.18 10.99 20.20
CA TYR A 65 4.05 10.85 18.76
C TYR A 65 2.85 9.97 18.40
N ALA A 66 2.73 8.79 19.02
CA ALA A 66 1.62 7.86 18.80
C ALA A 66 0.26 8.51 19.12
N ARG A 67 0.13 9.22 20.24
CA ARG A 67 -1.11 9.95 20.57
C ARG A 67 -1.43 11.03 19.54
N SER A 68 -0.42 11.74 19.03
CA SER A 68 -0.62 12.76 18.01
C SER A 68 -1.14 12.16 16.70
N VAL A 69 -0.61 11.00 16.30
CA VAL A 69 -1.14 10.21 15.17
C VAL A 69 -2.60 9.84 15.41
N LEU A 70 -2.92 9.21 16.55
CA LEU A 70 -4.27 8.71 16.83
C LEU A 70 -5.31 9.83 16.90
N PHE A 71 -5.04 10.91 17.62
CA PHE A 71 -6.00 12.01 17.74
C PHE A 71 -6.19 12.76 16.43
N SER A 72 -5.13 12.95 15.64
CA SER A 72 -5.25 13.60 14.34
C SER A 72 -6.10 12.75 13.39
N ASN A 73 -5.83 11.44 13.32
CA ASN A 73 -6.60 10.53 12.46
C ASN A 73 -8.06 10.38 12.92
N LEU A 74 -8.31 10.38 14.24
CA LEU A 74 -9.68 10.39 14.77
C LEU A 74 -10.43 11.67 14.38
N ALA A 75 -9.79 12.84 14.53
CA ALA A 75 -10.40 14.12 14.16
C ALA A 75 -10.72 14.18 12.65
N MET A 76 -9.79 13.70 11.81
CA MET A 76 -10.01 13.59 10.36
C MET A 76 -11.14 12.62 10.02
N SER A 77 -11.22 11.48 10.72
CA SER A 77 -12.30 10.50 10.53
C SER A 77 -13.67 11.10 10.83
N VAL A 78 -13.81 11.82 11.95
CA VAL A 78 -15.08 12.47 12.31
C VAL A 78 -15.49 13.50 11.26
N LEU A 79 -14.54 14.32 10.77
CA LEU A 79 -14.79 15.31 9.74
C LEU A 79 -15.23 14.66 8.41
N VAL A 80 -14.55 13.60 7.99
CA VAL A 80 -14.82 12.92 6.72
C VAL A 80 -16.12 12.13 6.78
N PHE A 81 -16.39 11.43 7.87
CA PHE A 81 -17.68 10.77 8.10
C PHE A 81 -18.83 11.77 8.04
N ALA A 82 -18.70 12.93 8.70
CA ALA A 82 -19.70 13.99 8.62
C ALA A 82 -19.85 14.50 7.17
N THR A 83 -18.75 14.71 6.46
CA THR A 83 -18.78 15.16 5.05
C THR A 83 -19.52 14.18 4.14
N ILE A 84 -19.32 12.87 4.34
CA ILE A 84 -20.06 11.82 3.62
C ILE A 84 -21.55 11.85 3.99
N MET A 85 -21.87 11.89 5.28
CA MET A 85 -23.27 11.87 5.76
C MET A 85 -24.05 13.13 5.39
N PHE A 86 -23.37 14.26 5.15
CA PHE A 86 -23.98 15.51 4.71
C PHE A 86 -23.77 15.79 3.21
N GLN A 87 -23.33 14.80 2.41
CA GLN A 87 -22.96 15.07 1.01
C GLN A 87 -24.08 15.67 0.15
N GLY A 88 -25.34 15.35 0.46
CA GLY A 88 -26.51 15.85 -0.29
C GLY A 88 -26.69 17.38 -0.22
N ILE A 89 -26.14 18.05 0.78
CA ILE A 89 -26.23 19.52 0.94
C ILE A 89 -24.94 20.25 0.59
N LEU A 90 -23.86 19.52 0.27
CA LEU A 90 -22.58 20.12 -0.09
C LEU A 90 -22.61 20.68 -1.52
N PRO A 91 -21.80 21.72 -1.82
CA PRO A 91 -21.59 22.16 -3.19
C PRO A 91 -20.93 21.05 -4.03
N LEU A 92 -20.79 21.24 -5.35
CA LEU A 92 -20.15 20.26 -6.24
C LEU A 92 -20.82 18.86 -6.21
N ASN A 93 -22.15 18.84 -6.26
CA ASN A 93 -22.96 17.62 -6.36
C ASN A 93 -23.82 17.62 -7.65
N PRO A 94 -23.21 17.64 -8.85
CA PRO A 94 -23.97 17.67 -10.11
C PRO A 94 -24.68 16.34 -10.42
N THR A 95 -24.40 15.29 -9.63
CA THR A 95 -25.00 13.96 -9.73
C THR A 95 -26.10 13.73 -8.68
N GLU A 96 -26.44 14.76 -7.88
CA GLU A 96 -27.51 14.73 -6.87
C GLU A 96 -27.39 13.57 -5.87
N MET A 97 -26.16 13.18 -5.53
CA MET A 97 -25.88 12.06 -4.62
C MET A 97 -26.32 12.39 -3.19
N THR A 98 -26.99 11.43 -2.54
CA THR A 98 -27.39 11.52 -1.13
C THR A 98 -26.48 10.66 -0.25
N ALA A 99 -26.56 10.83 1.08
CA ALA A 99 -25.77 10.02 2.00
C ALA A 99 -26.00 8.51 1.78
N PRO A 100 -24.94 7.68 1.72
CA PRO A 100 -25.08 6.23 1.67
C PRO A 100 -25.53 5.69 3.03
N ARG A 101 -25.71 4.37 3.14
CA ARG A 101 -25.94 3.72 4.44
C ARG A 101 -24.79 4.04 5.40
N TRP A 102 -25.11 4.22 6.68
CA TRP A 102 -24.15 4.67 7.69
C TRP A 102 -22.97 3.70 7.87
N ASP A 103 -23.19 2.39 7.68
CA ASP A 103 -22.18 1.34 7.77
C ASP A 103 -21.17 1.46 6.63
N LEU A 104 -21.65 1.73 5.42
CA LEU A 104 -20.78 1.98 4.25
C LEU A 104 -20.01 3.31 4.39
N ALA A 105 -20.66 4.37 4.90
CA ALA A 105 -20.01 5.64 5.18
C ALA A 105 -18.89 5.48 6.23
N LEU A 106 -19.15 4.71 7.28
CA LEU A 106 -18.19 4.43 8.33
C LEU A 106 -17.02 3.59 7.80
N HIS A 107 -17.33 2.50 7.08
CA HIS A 107 -16.32 1.66 6.43
C HIS A 107 -15.43 2.49 5.52
N THR A 108 -16.01 3.28 4.61
CA THR A 108 -15.26 4.14 3.68
C THR A 108 -14.38 5.14 4.43
N THR A 109 -14.90 5.77 5.48
CA THR A 109 -14.11 6.70 6.30
C THR A 109 -12.89 6.02 6.91
N ILE A 110 -13.09 4.86 7.55
CA ILE A 110 -12.02 4.13 8.21
C ILE A 110 -11.02 3.60 7.18
N SER A 111 -11.52 3.05 6.08
CA SER A 111 -10.71 2.54 4.98
C SER A 111 -9.75 3.60 4.43
N PHE A 112 -10.23 4.83 4.21
CA PHE A 112 -9.40 5.93 3.73
C PHE A 112 -8.46 6.48 4.81
N VAL A 113 -8.89 6.57 6.08
CA VAL A 113 -8.01 7.06 7.16
C VAL A 113 -6.87 6.08 7.45
N THR A 114 -7.10 4.78 7.24
CA THR A 114 -6.07 3.74 7.39
C THR A 114 -5.16 3.61 6.17
N ASN A 115 -5.31 4.47 5.15
CA ASN A 115 -4.57 4.41 3.89
C ASN A 115 -4.79 3.09 3.14
N THR A 116 -5.97 2.49 3.29
CA THR A 116 -6.34 1.24 2.62
C THR A 116 -7.19 1.52 1.40
N ASN A 117 -8.20 2.38 1.56
CA ASN A 117 -9.18 2.73 0.53
C ASN A 117 -9.86 1.55 -0.18
N GLN A 118 -10.03 0.42 0.52
CA GLN A 118 -10.95 -0.66 0.19
C GLN A 118 -12.36 -0.11 -0.07
N GLN A 119 -13.00 -0.56 -1.16
CA GLN A 119 -14.23 0.03 -1.70
C GLN A 119 -15.34 -1.01 -1.81
N HIS A 120 -16.31 -0.98 -0.90
CA HIS A 120 -17.55 -1.76 -1.06
C HIS A 120 -18.63 -0.95 -1.82
N TYR A 121 -18.20 -0.14 -2.78
CA TYR A 121 -19.04 0.83 -3.48
C TYR A 121 -18.48 1.16 -4.86
N SER A 122 -19.36 1.65 -5.75
CA SER A 122 -18.96 2.30 -7.00
C SER A 122 -18.98 3.82 -6.81
N GLY A 123 -17.83 4.48 -7.03
CA GLY A 123 -17.64 5.89 -6.69
C GLY A 123 -18.57 6.84 -7.46
N GLU A 124 -18.84 6.54 -8.73
CA GLU A 124 -19.69 7.33 -9.61
C GLU A 124 -21.19 7.27 -9.30
N THR A 125 -21.61 6.28 -8.51
CA THR A 125 -23.01 6.08 -8.08
C THR A 125 -23.24 6.33 -6.60
N THR A 126 -22.16 6.52 -5.82
CA THR A 126 -22.24 6.65 -4.35
C THR A 126 -21.85 8.03 -3.85
N PHE A 127 -20.88 8.70 -4.50
CA PHE A 127 -20.27 9.92 -3.97
C PHE A 127 -20.37 11.11 -4.91
N SER A 128 -20.67 12.28 -4.31
CA SER A 128 -20.59 13.58 -4.98
C SER A 128 -19.13 13.98 -5.27
N TYR A 129 -18.92 14.96 -6.15
CA TYR A 129 -17.57 15.47 -6.41
C TYR A 129 -16.98 16.17 -5.17
N ALA A 130 -17.80 16.83 -4.36
CA ALA A 130 -17.33 17.36 -3.07
C ALA A 130 -16.82 16.27 -2.14
N THR A 131 -17.52 15.13 -2.03
CA THR A 131 -17.06 14.03 -1.18
C THR A 131 -15.77 13.41 -1.72
N GLN A 132 -15.69 13.17 -3.02
CA GLN A 132 -14.49 12.65 -3.67
C GLN A 132 -13.29 13.59 -3.42
N VAL A 133 -13.44 14.91 -3.60
CA VAL A 133 -12.31 15.85 -3.49
C VAL A 133 -12.01 16.25 -2.04
N LEU A 134 -13.02 16.72 -1.29
CA LEU A 134 -12.83 17.36 0.01
C LEU A 134 -12.71 16.35 1.16
N ALA A 135 -13.19 15.11 0.98
CA ALA A 135 -13.07 14.06 1.99
C ALA A 135 -12.08 12.97 1.57
N LEU A 136 -12.34 12.29 0.46
CA LEU A 136 -11.55 11.13 0.05
C LEU A 136 -10.14 11.55 -0.42
N GLY A 137 -10.04 12.52 -1.33
CA GLY A 137 -8.77 13.08 -1.78
C GLY A 137 -7.98 13.76 -0.65
N TYR A 138 -8.67 14.42 0.29
CA TYR A 138 -8.04 14.94 1.51
C TYR A 138 -7.37 13.85 2.34
N LEU A 139 -8.07 12.73 2.58
CA LEU A 139 -7.50 11.61 3.32
C LEU A 139 -6.31 11.00 2.57
N MET A 140 -6.39 10.86 1.24
CA MET A 140 -5.28 10.30 0.45
C MET A 140 -3.94 11.03 0.66
N PHE A 141 -3.96 12.34 0.93
CA PHE A 141 -2.75 13.07 1.31
C PHE A 141 -2.34 12.83 2.77
N THR A 142 -3.30 12.90 3.70
CA THR A 142 -3.01 12.90 5.13
C THR A 142 -2.71 11.51 5.69
N SER A 143 -3.34 10.47 5.17
CA SER A 143 -3.07 9.06 5.50
C SER A 143 -1.69 8.62 5.02
N ALA A 144 -1.33 8.99 3.78
CA ALA A 144 -0.02 8.74 3.18
C ALA A 144 1.08 9.51 3.94
N ALA A 145 0.84 10.79 4.23
CA ALA A 145 1.77 11.60 5.00
C ALA A 145 1.96 11.10 6.44
N THR A 146 0.91 10.54 7.05
CA THR A 146 0.99 9.89 8.36
C THR A 146 1.91 8.68 8.31
N GLY A 147 1.78 7.84 7.28
CA GLY A 147 2.67 6.69 7.05
C GLY A 147 4.14 7.12 6.89
N LEU A 148 4.41 8.11 6.04
CA LEU A 148 5.76 8.67 5.85
C LEU A 148 6.34 9.23 7.16
N ALA A 149 5.54 9.97 7.91
CA ALA A 149 5.96 10.54 9.18
C ALA A 149 6.39 9.44 10.18
N VAL A 150 5.58 8.39 10.31
CA VAL A 150 5.90 7.23 11.17
C VAL A 150 7.15 6.49 10.67
N GLY A 151 7.26 6.22 9.36
CA GLY A 151 8.42 5.56 8.78
C GLY A 151 9.73 6.31 9.02
N ILE A 152 9.71 7.64 8.87
CA ILE A 152 10.87 8.50 9.15
C ILE A 152 11.18 8.57 10.64
N ALA A 153 10.17 8.69 11.50
CA ALA A 153 10.36 8.65 12.95
C ALA A 153 11.01 7.33 13.38
N PHE A 154 10.59 6.21 12.78
CA PHE A 154 11.17 4.90 12.98
C PHE A 154 12.64 4.83 12.53
N ILE A 155 12.95 5.29 11.31
CA ILE A 155 14.32 5.34 10.77
C ILE A 155 15.23 6.20 11.66
N ARG A 156 14.75 7.35 12.15
CA ARG A 156 15.51 8.19 13.09
C ARG A 156 15.76 7.44 14.40
N GLY A 157 14.74 6.83 14.98
CA GLY A 157 14.84 6.15 16.28
C GLY A 157 15.77 4.94 16.25
N ILE A 158 15.64 4.07 15.24
CA ILE A 158 16.50 2.88 15.12
C ILE A 158 17.98 3.24 14.87
N THR A 159 18.24 4.38 14.24
CA THR A 159 19.60 4.91 14.03
C THR A 159 20.14 5.71 15.22
N GLY A 160 19.38 5.80 16.32
CA GLY A 160 19.82 6.47 17.55
C GLY A 160 19.60 7.97 17.58
N LYS A 161 18.78 8.51 16.69
CA LYS A 161 18.43 9.94 16.65
C LYS A 161 17.08 10.15 17.32
N PRO A 162 16.79 11.36 17.85
CA PRO A 162 15.45 11.69 18.31
C PRO A 162 14.41 11.45 17.21
N ILE A 163 13.26 10.86 17.55
CA ILE A 163 12.25 10.45 16.58
C ILE A 163 11.57 11.65 15.89
N GLY A 164 11.67 12.86 16.44
CA GLY A 164 11.16 14.09 15.84
C GLY A 164 9.79 14.49 16.38
N ASN A 165 8.98 15.11 15.51
CA ASN A 165 7.67 15.66 15.86
C ASN A 165 6.67 15.33 14.75
N PHE A 166 5.57 14.68 15.12
CA PHE A 166 4.56 14.20 14.18
C PHE A 166 4.06 15.29 13.23
N TYR A 167 3.67 16.45 13.76
CA TYR A 167 3.09 17.51 12.93
C TYR A 167 4.12 18.13 11.97
N VAL A 168 5.39 18.17 12.36
CA VAL A 168 6.47 18.63 11.48
C VAL A 168 6.67 17.65 10.34
N ASP A 169 6.82 16.36 10.67
CA ASP A 169 7.05 15.31 9.67
C ASP A 169 5.85 15.18 8.72
N LEU A 170 4.62 15.22 9.25
CA LEU A 170 3.38 15.23 8.46
C LEU A 170 3.36 16.40 7.47
N THR A 171 3.66 17.61 7.95
CA THR A 171 3.67 18.81 7.10
C THR A 171 4.71 18.69 6.00
N LEU A 172 5.93 18.25 6.34
CA LEU A 172 7.01 18.10 5.36
C LEU A 172 6.69 17.03 4.31
N SER A 173 6.10 15.90 4.72
CA SER A 173 5.63 14.86 3.79
C SER A 173 4.67 15.43 2.74
N ILE A 174 3.70 16.26 3.17
CA ILE A 174 2.74 16.87 2.26
C ILE A 174 3.41 17.95 1.39
N THR A 175 4.05 18.96 2.00
CA THR A 175 4.52 20.15 1.27
C THR A 175 5.75 19.91 0.41
N ARG A 176 6.62 18.96 0.78
CA ARG A 176 7.91 18.75 0.12
C ARG A 176 7.97 17.54 -0.78
N ILE A 177 7.04 16.59 -0.63
CA ILE A 177 7.08 15.30 -1.34
C ILE A 177 5.78 15.09 -2.08
N LEU A 178 4.66 14.87 -1.37
CA LEU A 178 3.41 14.45 -1.99
C LEU A 178 2.83 15.54 -2.90
N LEU A 179 2.59 16.74 -2.36
CA LEU A 179 1.92 17.81 -3.11
C LEU A 179 2.69 18.25 -4.38
N PRO A 180 4.02 18.51 -4.34
CA PRO A 180 4.75 18.89 -5.54
C PRO A 180 4.73 17.81 -6.63
N ILE A 181 4.90 16.54 -6.25
CA ILE A 181 4.91 15.43 -7.21
C ILE A 181 3.50 15.21 -7.76
N SER A 182 2.46 15.28 -6.92
CA SER A 182 1.05 15.19 -7.36
C SER A 182 0.66 16.32 -8.30
N ILE A 183 1.11 17.56 -8.10
CA ILE A 183 0.83 18.65 -9.05
C ILE A 183 1.42 18.34 -10.43
N VAL A 184 2.68 17.93 -10.48
CA VAL A 184 3.35 17.62 -11.75
C VAL A 184 2.70 16.40 -12.40
N GLY A 185 2.50 15.32 -11.65
CA GLY A 185 1.90 14.09 -12.18
C GLY A 185 0.44 14.26 -12.59
N GLY A 186 -0.36 15.03 -11.85
CA GLY A 186 -1.76 15.31 -12.21
C GLY A 186 -1.87 16.11 -13.50
N ILE A 187 -0.99 17.09 -13.73
CA ILE A 187 -0.92 17.82 -15.01
C ILE A 187 -0.51 16.87 -16.14
N LEU A 188 0.44 15.96 -15.91
CA LEU A 188 0.84 14.96 -16.92
C LEU A 188 -0.32 14.01 -17.26
N LEU A 189 -1.05 13.49 -16.26
CA LEU A 189 -2.22 12.65 -16.47
C LEU A 189 -3.31 13.40 -17.26
N LEU A 190 -3.55 14.67 -16.94
CA LEU A 190 -4.48 15.53 -17.66
C LEU A 190 -4.11 15.67 -19.15
N ILE A 191 -2.83 15.96 -19.44
CA ILE A 191 -2.32 16.05 -20.83
C ILE A 191 -2.51 14.73 -21.58
N LEU A 192 -2.43 13.61 -20.87
CA LEU A 192 -2.51 12.26 -21.44
C LEU A 192 -3.94 11.70 -21.50
N GLY A 193 -4.96 12.49 -21.14
CA GLY A 193 -6.36 12.17 -21.37
C GLY A 193 -7.18 11.80 -20.14
N VAL A 194 -6.61 11.89 -18.92
CA VAL A 194 -7.39 11.76 -17.68
C VAL A 194 -8.21 13.03 -17.47
N PRO A 195 -9.54 12.97 -17.30
CA PRO A 195 -10.38 14.14 -17.20
C PRO A 195 -10.19 14.88 -15.87
N GLU A 196 -10.26 16.21 -15.94
CA GLU A 196 -10.27 17.09 -14.78
C GLU A 196 -11.39 18.12 -14.99
N THR A 197 -12.63 17.76 -14.63
CA THR A 197 -13.82 18.61 -14.88
C THR A 197 -14.81 18.59 -13.73
N LEU A 198 -15.51 19.71 -13.54
CA LEU A 198 -16.64 19.82 -12.60
C LEU A 198 -18.00 19.68 -13.30
N GLY A 199 -18.02 19.41 -14.61
CA GLY A 199 -19.25 19.15 -15.34
C GLY A 199 -19.86 17.81 -14.94
N GLY A 200 -21.18 17.76 -14.82
CA GLY A 200 -21.92 16.53 -14.49
C GLY A 200 -21.86 15.46 -15.58
N VAL A 201 -22.73 14.46 -15.44
CA VAL A 201 -22.83 13.35 -16.39
C VAL A 201 -23.15 13.84 -17.81
N VAL A 202 -22.61 13.16 -18.82
CA VAL A 202 -22.97 13.39 -20.23
C VAL A 202 -23.89 12.28 -20.69
N ASN A 203 -25.06 12.65 -21.19
CA ASN A 203 -25.93 11.72 -21.89
C ASN A 203 -25.61 11.81 -23.39
N LEU A 204 -25.18 10.70 -23.97
CA LEU A 204 -24.81 10.60 -25.38
C LEU A 204 -25.69 9.55 -26.06
N THR A 205 -26.20 9.87 -27.25
CA THR A 205 -26.83 8.87 -28.12
C THR A 205 -25.73 8.17 -28.90
N THR A 206 -25.60 6.85 -28.72
CA THR A 206 -24.61 6.02 -29.38
C THR A 206 -24.90 5.89 -30.88
N LEU A 207 -23.93 5.35 -31.64
CA LEU A 207 -24.10 5.08 -33.07
C LEU A 207 -25.24 4.08 -33.36
N GLU A 208 -25.62 3.27 -32.37
CA GLU A 208 -26.74 2.32 -32.45
C GLU A 208 -28.08 2.94 -32.03
N GLY A 209 -28.08 4.23 -31.64
CA GLY A 209 -29.29 4.95 -31.22
C GLY A 209 -29.67 4.74 -29.75
N THR A 210 -28.85 4.07 -28.95
CA THR A 210 -29.08 3.90 -27.51
C THR A 210 -28.56 5.09 -26.71
N THR A 211 -29.19 5.43 -25.59
CA THR A 211 -28.66 6.47 -24.68
C THR A 211 -27.65 5.86 -23.73
N GLN A 212 -26.45 6.42 -23.67
CA GLN A 212 -25.41 6.08 -22.72
C GLN A 212 -25.13 7.28 -21.80
N THR A 213 -25.12 7.04 -20.49
CA THR A 213 -24.72 8.04 -19.49
C THR A 213 -23.25 7.83 -19.14
N ILE A 214 -22.45 8.88 -19.31
CA ILE A 214 -21.01 8.88 -19.08
C ILE A 214 -20.73 9.66 -17.80
N ALA A 215 -20.27 8.95 -16.77
CA ALA A 215 -19.77 9.56 -15.54
C ALA A 215 -18.44 10.28 -15.81
N ARG A 216 -18.29 11.48 -15.24
CA ARG A 216 -17.08 12.31 -15.30
C ARG A 216 -16.74 12.82 -13.91
N GLY A 217 -15.68 13.60 -13.80
CA GLY A 217 -15.34 14.30 -12.57
C GLY A 217 -13.93 14.89 -12.62
N PRO A 218 -13.47 15.46 -11.48
CA PRO A 218 -12.11 15.92 -11.32
C PRO A 218 -11.21 14.72 -10.95
N VAL A 219 -10.74 13.98 -11.97
CA VAL A 219 -10.09 12.67 -11.79
C VAL A 219 -8.57 12.76 -11.78
N ALA A 220 -7.94 13.60 -12.61
CA ALA A 220 -6.49 13.61 -12.77
C ALA A 220 -5.71 13.92 -11.49
N HIS A 221 -6.17 14.90 -10.70
CA HIS A 221 -5.53 15.22 -9.42
C HIS A 221 -5.79 14.14 -8.35
N PHE A 222 -6.93 13.47 -8.42
CA PHE A 222 -7.34 12.40 -7.50
C PHE A 222 -6.52 11.13 -7.79
N GLU A 223 -6.37 10.79 -9.07
CA GLU A 223 -5.65 9.61 -9.54
C GLU A 223 -4.17 9.65 -9.17
N ILE A 224 -3.49 10.78 -9.36
CA ILE A 224 -2.05 10.83 -9.09
C ILE A 224 -1.71 10.66 -7.60
N ILE A 225 -2.51 11.24 -6.69
CA ILE A 225 -2.28 11.04 -5.24
C ILE A 225 -2.73 9.65 -4.80
N LYS A 226 -3.73 9.06 -5.46
CA LYS A 226 -4.14 7.68 -5.24
C LYS A 226 -2.94 6.74 -5.42
N GLN A 227 -2.18 6.92 -6.50
CA GLN A 227 -0.99 6.12 -6.80
C GLN A 227 0.19 6.52 -5.92
N LEU A 228 0.59 7.80 -5.92
CA LEU A 228 1.78 8.28 -5.22
C LEU A 228 1.72 8.06 -3.70
N GLY A 229 0.54 8.19 -3.11
CA GLY A 229 0.32 7.99 -1.68
C GLY A 229 0.09 6.53 -1.28
N GLU A 230 0.11 5.59 -2.24
CA GLU A 230 -0.23 4.18 -2.05
C GLU A 230 -1.59 4.02 -1.36
N ASN A 231 -2.59 4.71 -1.90
CA ASN A 231 -3.92 4.76 -1.33
C ASN A 231 -4.88 3.78 -2.02
N GLY A 232 -4.90 3.77 -3.36
CA GLY A 232 -5.66 2.78 -4.13
C GLY A 232 -7.12 3.04 -4.41
N GLY A 233 -7.81 3.89 -3.67
CA GLY A 233 -9.26 4.09 -3.86
C GLY A 233 -9.58 4.81 -5.17
N GLY A 234 -10.24 4.13 -6.11
CA GLY A 234 -10.60 4.68 -7.41
C GLY A 234 -11.72 5.72 -7.35
N PHE A 235 -11.73 6.62 -8.33
CA PHE A 235 -12.83 7.57 -8.50
C PHE A 235 -14.09 6.86 -8.99
N PHE A 236 -13.91 5.86 -9.87
CA PHE A 236 -14.93 4.96 -10.41
C PHE A 236 -14.81 3.57 -9.78
N GLY A 237 -15.88 2.78 -9.84
CA GLY A 237 -15.93 1.44 -9.24
C GLY A 237 -14.89 0.47 -9.82
N ILE A 238 -14.57 0.56 -11.11
CA ILE A 238 -13.54 -0.27 -11.75
C ILE A 238 -12.12 0.33 -11.67
N ASN A 239 -11.93 1.37 -10.85
CA ASN A 239 -10.63 1.89 -10.45
C ASN A 239 -9.70 2.21 -11.65
N SER A 240 -8.44 1.77 -11.59
CA SER A 240 -7.41 2.03 -12.61
C SER A 240 -7.63 1.22 -13.89
N ALA A 241 -8.64 0.35 -13.94
CA ALA A 241 -9.11 -0.22 -15.20
C ALA A 241 -10.02 0.78 -15.93
N HIS A 242 -10.57 1.80 -15.27
CA HIS A 242 -11.44 2.77 -15.93
C HIS A 242 -10.68 3.61 -16.97
N PRO A 243 -11.21 3.80 -18.20
CA PRO A 243 -10.58 4.65 -19.22
C PRO A 243 -10.33 6.10 -18.80
N TYR A 244 -11.12 6.62 -17.86
CA TYR A 244 -10.88 7.95 -17.29
C TYR A 244 -9.92 7.97 -16.10
N GLU A 245 -9.50 6.84 -15.54
CA GLU A 245 -8.41 6.86 -14.54
C GLU A 245 -7.08 6.57 -15.22
N ASN A 246 -7.05 5.62 -16.16
CA ASN A 246 -5.83 5.20 -16.85
C ASN A 246 -6.09 4.97 -18.35
N PRO A 247 -6.08 6.03 -19.18
CA PRO A 247 -6.55 5.97 -20.57
C PRO A 247 -5.66 5.16 -21.50
N ASN A 248 -4.35 5.04 -21.24
CA ASN A 248 -3.40 4.48 -22.20
C ASN A 248 -2.16 3.85 -21.53
N PRO A 249 -1.33 3.09 -22.28
CA PRO A 249 -0.14 2.45 -21.71
C PRO A 249 0.86 3.40 -21.06
N PHE A 250 0.89 4.67 -21.48
CA PHE A 250 1.83 5.66 -20.96
C PHE A 250 1.37 6.26 -19.62
N THR A 251 0.06 6.48 -19.43
CA THR A 251 -0.50 6.79 -18.10
C THR A 251 -0.26 5.64 -17.14
N ASN A 252 -0.47 4.39 -17.60
CA ASN A 252 -0.19 3.20 -16.80
C ASN A 252 1.28 3.13 -16.33
N LEU A 253 2.24 3.50 -17.18
CA LEU A 253 3.65 3.58 -16.79
C LEU A 253 3.88 4.66 -15.72
N ILE A 254 3.33 5.86 -15.92
CA ILE A 254 3.48 6.98 -14.97
C ILE A 254 2.88 6.63 -13.62
N GLU A 255 1.67 6.07 -13.60
CA GLU A 255 0.97 5.64 -12.39
C GLU A 255 1.74 4.51 -11.67
N THR A 256 2.23 3.51 -12.41
CA THR A 256 3.07 2.43 -11.83
C THR A 256 4.35 3.00 -11.20
N VAL A 257 5.00 3.96 -11.87
CA VAL A 257 6.19 4.63 -11.33
C VAL A 257 5.85 5.47 -10.09
N ALA A 258 4.75 6.21 -10.12
CA ALA A 258 4.29 7.01 -8.97
C ALA A 258 4.03 6.12 -7.74
N MET A 259 3.37 4.98 -7.96
CA MET A 259 3.04 3.99 -6.92
C MET A 259 4.26 3.45 -6.18
N ILE A 260 5.36 3.19 -6.88
CA ILE A 260 6.51 2.47 -6.32
C ILE A 260 7.71 3.36 -5.97
N THR A 261 7.71 4.63 -6.39
CA THR A 261 8.92 5.47 -6.29
C THR A 261 9.28 5.84 -4.85
N ILE A 262 8.29 6.14 -4.01
CA ILE A 262 8.53 6.51 -2.60
C ILE A 262 8.97 5.30 -1.75
N PRO A 263 8.28 4.14 -1.75
CA PRO A 263 8.65 3.02 -0.88
C PRO A 263 10.04 2.46 -1.22
N THR A 264 10.39 2.37 -2.51
CA THR A 264 11.72 1.95 -2.96
C THR A 264 12.80 2.94 -2.52
N SER A 265 12.53 4.24 -2.67
CA SER A 265 13.46 5.30 -2.29
C SER A 265 13.64 5.43 -0.78
N LEU A 266 12.66 5.03 0.03
CA LEU A 266 12.74 5.07 1.50
C LEU A 266 13.79 4.11 2.06
N ILE A 267 13.99 2.94 1.46
CA ILE A 267 15.07 2.02 1.84
C ILE A 267 16.43 2.69 1.61
N TYR A 268 16.58 3.45 0.52
CA TYR A 268 17.79 4.25 0.28
C TYR A 268 17.89 5.45 1.24
N THR A 269 16.79 6.15 1.52
CA THR A 269 16.72 7.23 2.52
C THR A 269 17.20 6.75 3.89
N TYR A 270 16.79 5.55 4.30
CA TYR A 270 17.33 4.89 5.48
C TYR A 270 18.86 4.80 5.44
N GLY A 271 19.43 4.27 4.34
CA GLY A 271 20.88 4.11 4.19
C GLY A 271 21.63 5.45 4.30
N VAL A 272 21.04 6.55 3.82
CA VAL A 272 21.58 7.90 3.97
C VAL A 272 21.50 8.39 5.42
N ILE A 273 20.36 8.21 6.10
CA ILE A 273 20.16 8.69 7.49
C ILE A 273 21.05 7.90 8.46
N ALA A 274 21.19 6.60 8.25
CA ALA A 274 22.03 5.68 9.02
C ALA A 274 23.54 5.90 8.76
N GLY A 275 23.91 6.59 7.68
CA GLY A 275 25.30 6.74 7.27
C GLY A 275 25.91 5.47 6.64
N ASN A 276 25.09 4.47 6.32
CA ASN A 276 25.50 3.20 5.71
C ASN A 276 24.69 2.91 4.44
N LYS A 277 25.08 3.55 3.34
CA LYS A 277 24.45 3.36 2.02
C LYS A 277 24.60 1.94 1.50
N LYS A 278 25.68 1.25 1.86
CA LYS A 278 25.92 -0.14 1.46
C LYS A 278 24.82 -1.06 1.99
N GLN A 279 24.47 -0.93 3.26
CA GLN A 279 23.37 -1.69 3.84
C GLN A 279 22.03 -1.33 3.21
N GLY A 280 21.77 -0.04 2.94
CA GLY A 280 20.57 0.38 2.20
C GLY A 280 20.43 -0.32 0.85
N TRP A 281 21.51 -0.40 0.06
CA TRP A 281 21.50 -1.13 -1.21
C TRP A 281 21.35 -2.65 -1.07
N LEU A 282 21.96 -3.26 -0.04
CA LEU A 282 21.78 -4.68 0.21
C LEU A 282 20.31 -5.03 0.50
N LEU A 283 19.66 -4.23 1.36
CA LEU A 283 18.24 -4.40 1.66
C LEU A 283 17.36 -4.13 0.43
N PHE A 284 17.70 -3.10 -0.35
CA PHE A 284 16.99 -2.81 -1.60
C PHE A 284 17.04 -4.01 -2.55
N TRP A 285 18.23 -4.54 -2.84
CA TRP A 285 18.37 -5.67 -3.78
C TRP A 285 17.73 -6.94 -3.26
N MET A 286 17.75 -7.18 -1.95
CA MET A 286 17.03 -8.29 -1.33
C MET A 286 15.54 -8.23 -1.65
N VAL A 287 14.90 -7.08 -1.38
CA VAL A 287 13.47 -6.87 -1.66
C VAL A 287 13.19 -6.92 -3.16
N PHE A 288 14.04 -6.28 -3.97
CA PHE A 288 13.92 -6.24 -5.42
C PHE A 288 13.93 -7.64 -6.06
N ILE A 289 14.80 -8.55 -5.61
CA ILE A 289 14.88 -9.91 -6.15
C ILE A 289 13.57 -10.68 -5.87
N ILE A 290 13.02 -10.58 -4.66
CA ILE A 290 11.76 -11.25 -4.32
C ILE A 290 10.60 -10.64 -5.12
N TYR A 291 10.57 -9.32 -5.24
CA TYR A 291 9.59 -8.60 -6.08
C TYR A 291 9.61 -9.08 -7.55
N VAL A 292 10.79 -9.15 -8.16
CA VAL A 292 10.95 -9.65 -9.54
C VAL A 292 10.51 -11.11 -9.66
N ALA A 293 10.83 -11.96 -8.68
CA ALA A 293 10.38 -13.36 -8.69
C ALA A 293 8.85 -13.46 -8.69
N LEU A 294 8.16 -12.65 -7.88
CA LEU A 294 6.70 -12.62 -7.84
C LEU A 294 6.08 -12.06 -9.14
N ILE A 295 6.68 -11.04 -9.74
CA ILE A 295 6.28 -10.57 -11.09
C ILE A 295 6.41 -11.71 -12.11
N LEU A 296 7.52 -12.44 -12.09
CA LEU A 296 7.74 -13.55 -13.03
C LEU A 296 6.72 -14.67 -12.84
N ILE A 297 6.41 -15.03 -11.59
CA ILE A 297 5.39 -16.05 -11.28
C ILE A 297 4.03 -15.65 -11.88
N ALA A 298 3.57 -14.42 -11.59
CA ALA A 298 2.29 -13.93 -12.11
C ALA A 298 2.31 -13.76 -13.64
N ALA A 299 3.33 -13.10 -14.19
CA ALA A 299 3.41 -12.80 -15.61
C ALA A 299 3.49 -14.08 -16.48
N VAL A 300 4.24 -15.10 -16.04
CA VAL A 300 4.34 -16.37 -16.76
C VAL A 300 3.03 -17.15 -16.70
N SER A 301 2.31 -17.13 -15.57
CA SER A 301 0.99 -17.78 -15.50
C SER A 301 -0.04 -17.07 -16.36
N GLU A 302 -0.11 -15.75 -16.31
CA GLU A 302 -1.02 -14.97 -17.16
C GLU A 302 -0.69 -15.16 -18.65
N PHE A 303 0.59 -15.26 -19.03
CA PHE A 303 0.97 -15.52 -20.42
C PHE A 303 0.56 -16.91 -20.91
N LYS A 304 0.65 -17.94 -20.05
CA LYS A 304 0.20 -19.30 -20.40
C LYS A 304 -1.32 -19.38 -20.51
N GLY A 305 -2.03 -18.56 -19.76
CA GLY A 305 -3.49 -18.49 -19.78
C GLY A 305 -4.17 -19.71 -19.19
N ASN A 306 -5.49 -19.77 -19.34
CA ASN A 306 -6.31 -20.88 -18.86
C ASN A 306 -6.20 -22.07 -19.84
N PRO A 307 -5.71 -23.25 -19.39
CA PRO A 307 -5.60 -24.44 -20.23
C PRO A 307 -6.90 -24.89 -20.88
N GLN A 308 -8.04 -24.77 -20.18
CA GLN A 308 -9.35 -25.15 -20.70
C GLN A 308 -9.81 -24.22 -21.83
N VAL A 309 -9.57 -22.91 -21.68
CA VAL A 309 -9.85 -21.92 -22.74
C VAL A 309 -8.95 -22.18 -23.95
N ASN A 310 -7.66 -22.43 -23.73
CA ASN A 310 -6.70 -22.74 -24.79
C ASN A 310 -7.07 -24.03 -25.55
N GLN A 311 -7.61 -25.02 -24.85
CA GLN A 311 -8.11 -26.26 -25.47
C GLN A 311 -9.29 -25.98 -26.40
N ILE A 312 -10.23 -25.13 -25.98
CA ILE A 312 -11.39 -24.73 -26.80
C ILE A 312 -10.95 -23.91 -28.02
N MET A 313 -10.01 -23.00 -27.84
CA MET A 313 -9.49 -22.15 -28.94
C MET A 313 -8.53 -22.89 -29.88
N GLY A 314 -8.04 -24.07 -29.50
CA GLY A 314 -7.05 -24.83 -30.27
C GLY A 314 -5.67 -24.16 -30.36
N ALA A 315 -5.41 -23.14 -29.53
CA ALA A 315 -4.16 -22.38 -29.53
C ALA A 315 -3.87 -21.82 -28.13
N ASN A 316 -2.59 -21.71 -27.78
CA ASN A 316 -2.17 -21.09 -26.53
C ASN A 316 -2.37 -19.58 -26.60
N GLN A 317 -3.25 -19.06 -25.74
CA GLN A 317 -3.50 -17.63 -25.57
C GLN A 317 -3.21 -17.20 -24.13
N PRO A 318 -2.76 -15.96 -23.91
CA PRO A 318 -2.72 -15.36 -22.57
C PRO A 318 -4.12 -15.31 -21.94
N ASN A 319 -4.17 -15.27 -20.61
CA ASN A 319 -5.39 -14.94 -19.90
C ASN A 319 -5.75 -13.47 -20.16
N LEU A 320 -6.90 -13.26 -20.80
CA LEU A 320 -7.46 -11.93 -21.05
C LEU A 320 -8.72 -11.67 -20.22
N GLU A 321 -9.18 -12.65 -19.43
CA GLU A 321 -10.29 -12.45 -18.49
C GLU A 321 -9.90 -11.44 -17.40
N GLY A 322 -10.76 -10.47 -17.15
CA GLY A 322 -10.49 -9.33 -16.27
C GLY A 322 -9.33 -8.44 -16.69
N LYS A 323 -8.85 -8.48 -17.95
CA LYS A 323 -7.73 -7.65 -18.43
C LYS A 323 -8.19 -6.60 -19.43
N GLU A 324 -7.56 -5.43 -19.36
CA GLU A 324 -7.76 -4.37 -20.33
C GLU A 324 -6.90 -4.55 -21.58
N THR A 325 -7.51 -4.36 -22.76
CA THR A 325 -6.80 -4.44 -24.05
C THR A 325 -5.69 -3.39 -24.18
N ARG A 326 -5.84 -2.25 -23.49
CA ARG A 326 -4.83 -1.19 -23.38
C ARG A 326 -3.52 -1.69 -22.78
N PHE A 327 -3.57 -2.59 -21.80
CA PHE A 327 -2.40 -2.99 -21.00
C PHE A 327 -1.92 -4.40 -21.34
N GLY A 328 -2.87 -5.31 -21.63
CA GLY A 328 -2.61 -6.72 -21.86
C GLY A 328 -2.05 -7.45 -20.65
N TRP A 329 -1.79 -8.75 -20.81
CA TRP A 329 -1.37 -9.64 -19.71
C TRP A 329 -0.12 -9.15 -18.95
N ALA A 330 0.88 -8.59 -19.64
CA ALA A 330 2.18 -8.29 -19.05
C ALA A 330 2.13 -7.07 -18.12
N GLN A 331 1.52 -5.97 -18.57
CA GLN A 331 1.40 -4.76 -17.76
C GLN A 331 0.39 -4.95 -16.63
N THR A 332 -0.69 -5.70 -16.86
CA THR A 332 -1.64 -6.02 -15.78
C THR A 332 -1.02 -6.95 -14.74
N ALA A 333 -0.17 -7.92 -15.12
CA ALA A 333 0.57 -8.73 -14.14
C ALA A 333 1.59 -7.92 -13.34
N LEU A 334 2.35 -7.04 -14.00
CA LEU A 334 3.25 -6.10 -13.32
C LEU A 334 2.48 -5.22 -12.34
N TRP A 335 1.37 -4.64 -12.79
CA TRP A 335 0.54 -3.78 -11.97
C TRP A 335 -0.01 -4.51 -10.75
N ALA A 336 -0.61 -5.68 -10.93
CA ALA A 336 -1.16 -6.48 -9.84
C ALA A 336 -0.11 -6.82 -8.78
N VAL A 337 1.09 -7.22 -9.18
CA VAL A 337 2.18 -7.48 -8.23
C VAL A 337 2.67 -6.19 -7.60
N THR A 338 2.71 -5.07 -8.33
CA THR A 338 3.15 -3.76 -7.79
C THR A 338 2.17 -3.20 -6.77
N THR A 339 0.89 -3.14 -7.11
CA THR A 339 -0.16 -2.58 -6.25
C THR A 339 -0.37 -3.40 -4.99
N THR A 340 -0.17 -4.72 -5.07
CA THR A 340 -0.18 -5.59 -3.88
C THR A 340 1.08 -5.50 -3.07
N ALA A 341 2.23 -5.28 -3.71
CA ALA A 341 3.53 -5.10 -3.07
C ALA A 341 3.64 -3.78 -2.28
N THR A 342 3.18 -2.68 -2.87
CA THR A 342 3.30 -1.35 -2.25
C THR A 342 2.16 -1.05 -1.27
N MET A 343 1.27 -2.01 -1.00
CA MET A 343 0.05 -1.76 -0.24
C MET A 343 -0.80 -0.64 -0.83
N CYS A 344 -0.76 -0.46 -2.17
CA CYS A 344 -1.51 0.59 -2.82
C CYS A 344 -2.96 0.22 -3.04
N GLY A 345 -3.26 -0.96 -3.58
CA GLY A 345 -4.64 -1.42 -3.79
C GLY A 345 -5.35 -0.93 -5.05
N ALA A 346 -4.74 -0.04 -5.83
CA ALA A 346 -5.27 0.35 -7.14
C ALA A 346 -5.28 -0.85 -8.09
N VAL A 347 -6.42 -1.20 -8.69
CA VAL A 347 -6.56 -2.36 -9.60
C VAL A 347 -6.77 -1.89 -11.04
N ASN A 348 -5.94 -2.36 -12.00
CA ASN A 348 -6.08 -2.09 -13.43
C ASN A 348 -6.57 -3.29 -14.27
N GLY A 349 -6.88 -4.39 -13.60
CA GLY A 349 -7.50 -5.59 -14.14
C GLY A 349 -7.92 -6.50 -12.99
N MET A 350 -9.10 -7.10 -13.11
CA MET A 350 -9.80 -7.77 -12.01
C MET A 350 -8.99 -8.94 -11.49
N LEU A 351 -8.63 -8.89 -10.20
CA LEU A 351 -7.72 -9.85 -9.57
C LEU A 351 -8.37 -11.22 -9.35
N ASP A 352 -9.69 -11.27 -9.16
CA ASP A 352 -10.50 -12.50 -9.12
C ASP A 352 -10.41 -13.30 -10.43
N SER A 353 -10.07 -12.64 -11.53
CA SER A 353 -9.90 -13.25 -12.86
C SER A 353 -8.46 -13.65 -13.18
N PHE A 354 -7.51 -13.51 -12.24
CA PHE A 354 -6.13 -13.94 -12.48
C PHE A 354 -6.01 -15.46 -12.45
N MET A 355 -4.99 -15.98 -13.15
CA MET A 355 -4.59 -17.37 -12.96
C MET A 355 -4.16 -17.59 -11.51
N PRO A 356 -4.28 -18.82 -10.96
CA PRO A 356 -4.08 -19.04 -9.52
C PRO A 356 -2.69 -18.64 -9.02
N ALA A 357 -1.64 -18.75 -9.85
CA ALA A 357 -0.30 -18.27 -9.49
C ALA A 357 -0.19 -16.73 -9.41
N GLY A 358 -1.01 -16.01 -10.16
CA GLY A 358 -1.20 -14.56 -10.02
C GLY A 358 -1.87 -14.21 -8.69
N GLY A 359 -2.96 -14.91 -8.35
CA GLY A 359 -3.63 -14.79 -7.05
C GLY A 359 -2.73 -15.16 -5.86
N PHE A 360 -1.86 -16.16 -6.04
CA PHE A 360 -0.81 -16.48 -5.07
C PHE A 360 0.15 -15.31 -4.86
N ALA A 361 0.64 -14.70 -5.95
CA ALA A 361 1.62 -13.61 -5.85
C ALA A 361 1.03 -12.38 -5.15
N THR A 362 -0.22 -12.03 -5.44
CA THR A 362 -0.92 -10.90 -4.82
C THR A 362 -1.17 -11.12 -3.33
N LEU A 363 -1.67 -12.29 -2.91
CA LEU A 363 -1.81 -12.65 -1.50
C LEU A 363 -0.47 -12.68 -0.76
N PHE A 364 0.55 -13.29 -1.37
CA PHE A 364 1.86 -13.44 -0.75
C PHE A 364 2.56 -12.10 -0.51
N ASN A 365 2.41 -11.14 -1.42
CA ASN A 365 2.84 -9.76 -1.19
C ASN A 365 2.22 -9.15 0.07
N MET A 366 0.89 -9.25 0.19
CA MET A 366 0.15 -8.67 1.32
C MET A 366 0.44 -9.38 2.63
N PHE A 367 0.70 -10.69 2.63
CA PHE A 367 1.12 -11.41 3.84
C PHE A 367 2.50 -10.97 4.35
N LEU A 368 3.40 -10.60 3.43
CA LEU A 368 4.75 -10.17 3.77
C LEU A 368 4.81 -8.70 4.20
N GLN A 369 4.03 -7.81 3.60
CA GLN A 369 4.00 -6.36 3.87
C GLN A 369 5.33 -5.60 3.74
N VAL A 370 6.39 -6.23 3.23
CA VAL A 370 7.76 -5.67 3.18
C VAL A 370 8.33 -5.51 1.78
N ILE A 371 7.60 -5.98 0.78
CA ILE A 371 8.00 -5.90 -0.63
C ILE A 371 7.00 -5.01 -1.32
N TRP A 372 7.21 -3.72 -1.56
CA TRP A 372 8.08 -2.78 -0.84
C TRP A 372 7.44 -2.30 0.47
N GLY A 373 6.19 -2.71 0.69
CA GLY A 373 5.30 -2.33 1.77
C GLY A 373 4.72 -0.93 1.60
N GLY A 374 3.82 -0.56 2.51
CA GLY A 374 3.11 0.71 2.46
C GLY A 374 3.93 1.91 2.91
N GLN A 375 3.32 3.08 2.73
CA GLN A 375 4.02 4.35 2.71
C GLN A 375 4.72 4.61 4.06
N GLY A 376 6.05 4.54 4.08
CA GLY A 376 6.86 4.64 5.30
C GLY A 376 6.88 3.37 6.17
N THR A 377 5.72 2.75 6.42
CA THR A 377 5.59 1.60 7.32
C THR A 377 6.20 0.32 6.74
N GLY A 378 6.21 0.13 5.42
CA GLY A 378 6.84 -1.01 4.75
C GLY A 378 8.33 -1.13 5.05
N THR A 379 9.06 0.00 4.99
CA THR A 379 10.47 0.05 5.40
C THR A 379 10.61 -0.28 6.89
N ALA A 380 9.72 0.22 7.75
CA ALA A 380 9.75 -0.10 9.18
C ALA A 380 9.51 -1.60 9.46
N TYR A 381 8.58 -2.23 8.74
CA TYR A 381 8.34 -3.68 8.81
C TYR A 381 9.54 -4.48 8.33
N LEU A 382 10.23 -4.05 7.27
CA LEU A 382 11.49 -4.67 6.83
C LEU A 382 12.53 -4.69 7.96
N PHE A 383 12.61 -3.62 8.75
CA PHE A 383 13.49 -3.57 9.93
C PHE A 383 13.00 -4.42 11.09
N VAL A 384 11.69 -4.64 11.24
CA VAL A 384 11.17 -5.61 12.21
C VAL A 384 11.66 -7.02 11.87
N TYR A 385 11.58 -7.44 10.61
CA TYR A 385 12.16 -8.72 10.17
C TYR A 385 13.67 -8.77 10.36
N LEU A 386 14.37 -7.66 10.12
CA LEU A 386 15.80 -7.57 10.35
C LEU A 386 16.14 -7.73 11.85
N ILE A 387 15.42 -7.06 12.75
CA ILE A 387 15.55 -7.19 14.21
C ILE A 387 15.37 -8.65 14.64
N LEU A 388 14.34 -9.32 14.11
CA LEU A 388 14.07 -10.72 14.43
C LEU A 388 15.12 -11.67 13.84
N SER A 389 15.67 -11.34 12.67
CA SER A 389 16.79 -12.08 12.07
C SER A 389 18.06 -11.95 12.92
N ILE A 390 18.38 -10.75 13.42
CA ILE A 390 19.48 -10.54 14.37
C ILE A 390 19.23 -11.30 15.66
N PHE A 391 17.98 -11.30 16.16
CA PHE A 391 17.62 -12.05 17.35
C PHE A 391 17.84 -13.55 17.18
N ALA A 392 17.30 -14.14 16.11
CA ALA A 392 17.44 -15.57 15.81
C ALA A 392 18.90 -15.97 15.60
N THR A 393 19.65 -15.21 14.80
CA THR A 393 21.08 -15.49 14.55
C THR A 393 21.96 -15.27 15.78
N GLY A 394 21.68 -14.23 16.57
CA GLY A 394 22.36 -13.98 17.85
C GLY A 394 22.19 -15.15 18.82
N LEU A 395 20.97 -15.67 18.94
CA LEU A 395 20.70 -16.88 19.74
C LEU A 395 21.45 -18.10 19.24
N MET A 396 21.50 -18.35 17.92
CA MET A 396 22.21 -19.49 17.33
C MET A 396 23.72 -19.46 17.62
N VAL A 397 24.31 -18.26 17.67
CA VAL A 397 25.76 -18.07 17.94
C VAL A 397 26.04 -17.85 19.44
N GLY A 398 25.00 -17.79 20.28
CA GLY A 398 25.12 -17.57 21.73
C GLY A 398 25.56 -16.14 22.09
N ARG A 399 25.20 -15.14 21.28
CA ARG A 399 25.57 -13.73 21.47
C ARG A 399 24.34 -12.85 21.66
N THR A 400 24.50 -11.76 22.39
CA THR A 400 23.43 -10.76 22.56
C THR A 400 23.13 -10.09 21.21
N PRO A 401 21.86 -10.10 20.76
CA PRO A 401 21.45 -9.43 19.53
C PRO A 401 21.74 -7.93 19.56
N GLU A 402 22.33 -7.40 18.49
CA GLU A 402 22.77 -6.01 18.38
C GLU A 402 22.46 -5.46 16.98
N ILE A 403 21.97 -4.22 16.91
CA ILE A 403 21.80 -3.47 15.68
C ILE A 403 22.33 -2.04 15.86
N PHE A 404 23.17 -1.56 14.94
CA PHE A 404 23.78 -0.21 14.98
C PHE A 404 24.50 0.13 16.30
N GLY A 405 25.27 -0.82 16.85
CA GLY A 405 25.93 -0.60 18.15
C GLY A 405 24.96 -0.64 19.33
N ARG A 406 23.71 -1.05 19.17
CA ARG A 406 22.68 -1.03 20.23
C ARG A 406 22.10 -2.40 20.47
N LYS A 407 22.01 -2.78 21.74
CA LYS A 407 21.44 -4.07 22.15
C LYS A 407 19.94 -4.11 21.91
N ILE A 408 19.49 -5.21 21.32
CA ILE A 408 18.07 -5.53 21.21
C ILE A 408 17.71 -6.33 22.46
N GLU A 409 16.79 -5.80 23.27
CA GLU A 409 16.39 -6.40 24.52
C GLU A 409 14.96 -6.95 24.42
N LYS A 410 14.48 -7.58 25.50
CA LYS A 410 13.15 -8.17 25.57
C LYS A 410 12.05 -7.22 25.08
N ARG A 411 12.14 -5.94 25.42
CA ARG A 411 11.10 -4.95 25.09
C ARG A 411 10.97 -4.73 23.58
N GLU A 412 12.09 -4.61 22.85
CA GLU A 412 12.05 -4.42 21.40
C GLU A 412 11.56 -5.68 20.68
N ILE A 413 11.95 -6.86 21.17
CA ILE A 413 11.43 -8.13 20.64
C ILE A 413 9.92 -8.24 20.85
N ILE A 414 9.38 -7.82 21.99
CA ILE A 414 7.92 -7.81 22.21
C ILE A 414 7.22 -6.91 21.18
N PHE A 415 7.70 -5.69 20.97
CA PHE A 415 7.08 -4.80 19.98
C PHE A 415 7.22 -5.33 18.55
N ALA A 416 8.38 -5.87 18.18
CA ALA A 416 8.60 -6.52 16.89
C ALA A 416 7.62 -7.69 16.67
N SER A 417 7.44 -8.54 17.68
CA SER A 417 6.48 -9.65 17.63
C SER A 417 5.03 -9.18 17.54
N VAL A 418 4.64 -8.11 18.23
CA VAL A 418 3.28 -7.54 18.12
C VAL A 418 2.99 -7.08 16.69
N VAL A 419 3.95 -6.41 16.03
CA VAL A 419 3.82 -5.99 14.63
C VAL A 419 3.56 -7.20 13.71
N LEU A 420 4.29 -8.30 13.90
CA LEU A 420 4.10 -9.49 13.07
C LEU A 420 2.82 -10.28 13.37
N LEU A 421 2.43 -10.38 14.65
CA LEU A 421 1.32 -11.24 15.06
C LEU A 421 -0.06 -10.60 14.88
N ILE A 422 -0.16 -9.27 14.86
CA ILE A 422 -1.46 -8.62 14.71
C ILE A 422 -2.08 -8.85 13.33
N HIS A 423 -1.24 -8.90 12.30
CA HIS A 423 -1.67 -9.10 10.92
C HIS A 423 -2.39 -10.45 10.69
N PRO A 424 -1.82 -11.63 11.02
CA PRO A 424 -2.54 -12.89 10.88
C PRO A 424 -3.76 -13.00 11.79
N LEU A 425 -3.77 -12.39 12.97
CA LEU A 425 -4.96 -12.36 13.83
C LEU A 425 -6.10 -11.55 13.19
N ALA A 426 -5.77 -10.41 12.59
CA ALA A 426 -6.71 -9.57 11.87
C ALA A 426 -7.30 -10.25 10.64
N ILE A 427 -6.58 -11.22 10.04
CA ILE A 427 -7.05 -11.93 8.85
C ILE A 427 -7.82 -13.19 9.24
N LEU A 428 -7.17 -14.09 9.98
CA LEU A 428 -7.63 -15.46 10.14
C LEU A 428 -8.85 -15.57 11.05
N ILE A 429 -8.98 -14.71 12.07
CA ILE A 429 -10.13 -14.73 12.97
C ILE A 429 -11.43 -14.36 12.24
N PRO A 430 -11.54 -13.18 11.60
CA PRO A 430 -12.79 -12.82 10.92
C PRO A 430 -13.02 -13.66 9.65
N ALA A 431 -11.96 -14.13 8.96
CA ALA A 431 -12.11 -15.09 7.87
C ALA A 431 -12.72 -16.42 8.36
N ALA A 432 -12.23 -16.97 9.47
CA ALA A 432 -12.78 -18.19 10.05
C ALA A 432 -14.26 -18.04 10.46
N ILE A 433 -14.63 -16.89 11.05
CA ILE A 433 -16.02 -16.60 11.38
C ILE A 433 -16.88 -16.53 10.11
N THR A 434 -16.40 -15.83 9.08
CA THR A 434 -17.12 -15.68 7.81
C THR A 434 -17.34 -17.02 7.12
N LEU A 435 -16.31 -17.87 7.08
CA LEU A 435 -16.35 -19.20 6.46
C LEU A 435 -17.13 -20.23 7.29
N ALA A 436 -17.35 -19.99 8.58
CA ALA A 436 -18.22 -20.82 9.41
C ALA A 436 -19.71 -20.62 9.08
N PHE A 437 -20.06 -19.51 8.43
CA PHE A 437 -21.43 -19.19 8.01
C PHE A 437 -21.47 -18.79 6.52
N PRO A 438 -21.11 -19.71 5.60
CA PRO A 438 -20.86 -19.36 4.20
C PRO A 438 -22.11 -18.85 3.48
N GLU A 439 -23.29 -19.39 3.80
CA GLU A 439 -24.55 -19.01 3.16
C GLU A 439 -25.04 -17.60 3.55
N THR A 440 -24.67 -17.11 4.74
CA THR A 440 -25.21 -15.85 5.28
C THR A 440 -24.18 -14.72 5.29
N LEU A 441 -22.89 -15.03 5.44
CA LEU A 441 -21.84 -14.02 5.65
C LEU A 441 -20.85 -13.91 4.49
N SER A 442 -20.63 -14.97 3.72
CA SER A 442 -19.45 -14.99 2.83
C SER A 442 -19.58 -14.11 1.59
N GLY A 443 -20.73 -14.09 0.91
CA GLY A 443 -20.86 -13.37 -0.36
C GLY A 443 -20.00 -13.93 -1.49
N ILE A 444 -19.53 -15.19 -1.36
CA ILE A 444 -18.70 -15.87 -2.38
C ILE A 444 -19.46 -15.98 -3.70
N ASN A 445 -18.80 -15.62 -4.80
CA ASN A 445 -19.34 -15.76 -6.15
C ASN A 445 -18.64 -16.87 -6.96
N ASN A 446 -17.35 -17.12 -6.70
CA ASN A 446 -16.61 -18.23 -7.30
C ASN A 446 -16.49 -19.38 -6.29
N PRO A 447 -17.04 -20.57 -6.55
CA PRO A 447 -17.07 -21.66 -5.57
C PRO A 447 -15.68 -22.30 -5.36
N SER A 448 -15.62 -23.30 -4.46
CA SER A 448 -14.43 -24.12 -4.20
C SER A 448 -13.24 -23.31 -3.62
N PHE A 449 -12.01 -23.70 -3.94
CA PHE A 449 -10.75 -23.09 -3.46
C PHE A 449 -10.64 -21.60 -3.80
N HIS A 450 -11.26 -21.16 -4.90
CA HIS A 450 -11.27 -19.74 -5.27
C HIS A 450 -12.14 -18.93 -4.29
N GLY A 451 -13.29 -19.45 -3.85
CA GLY A 451 -14.15 -18.78 -2.87
C GLY A 451 -13.50 -18.61 -1.51
N LEU A 452 -12.68 -19.58 -1.08
CA LEU A 452 -11.81 -19.40 0.09
C LEU A 452 -10.85 -18.24 -0.11
N SER A 453 -10.25 -18.16 -1.29
CA SER A 453 -9.33 -17.08 -1.66
C SER A 453 -10.05 -15.72 -1.65
N GLN A 454 -11.28 -15.60 -2.18
CA GLN A 454 -12.07 -14.37 -2.13
C GLN A 454 -12.23 -13.84 -0.70
N VAL A 455 -12.70 -14.69 0.22
CA VAL A 455 -12.94 -14.30 1.63
C VAL A 455 -11.63 -13.90 2.32
N VAL A 456 -10.56 -14.68 2.14
CA VAL A 456 -9.30 -14.40 2.81
C VAL A 456 -8.60 -13.18 2.19
N TYR A 457 -8.71 -12.99 0.87
CA TYR A 457 -8.16 -11.83 0.18
C TYR A 457 -8.73 -10.53 0.75
N GLU A 458 -10.04 -10.48 0.98
CA GLU A 458 -10.74 -9.30 1.50
C GLU A 458 -10.20 -8.86 2.87
N TYR A 459 -10.08 -9.81 3.81
CA TYR A 459 -9.51 -9.52 5.13
C TYR A 459 -7.99 -9.28 5.07
N THR A 460 -7.29 -9.94 4.16
CA THR A 460 -5.84 -9.74 3.95
C THR A 460 -5.58 -8.32 3.46
N SER A 461 -6.35 -7.85 2.50
CA SER A 461 -6.27 -6.49 1.97
C SER A 461 -6.60 -5.46 3.05
N ALA A 462 -7.66 -5.67 3.82
CA ALA A 462 -8.04 -4.82 4.95
C ALA A 462 -6.91 -4.74 6.01
N ALA A 463 -6.37 -5.89 6.42
CA ALA A 463 -5.37 -5.98 7.49
C ALA A 463 -3.97 -5.53 7.05
N ALA A 464 -3.62 -5.66 5.76
CA ALA A 464 -2.37 -5.15 5.18
C ALA A 464 -2.43 -3.65 4.90
N ASN A 465 -3.62 -3.05 5.01
CA ASN A 465 -3.93 -1.72 4.50
C ASN A 465 -3.60 -1.58 3.01
N ASN A 466 -3.94 -2.62 2.22
CA ASN A 466 -3.68 -2.64 0.78
C ASN A 466 -4.78 -1.94 -0.01
N GLY A 467 -6.04 -2.39 0.07
CA GLY A 467 -7.16 -1.79 -0.65
C GLY A 467 -7.64 -2.55 -1.87
N SER A 468 -6.81 -3.41 -2.47
CA SER A 468 -7.26 -4.21 -3.61
C SER A 468 -8.33 -5.20 -3.16
N GLY A 469 -9.35 -5.37 -3.98
CA GLY A 469 -10.28 -6.48 -3.88
C GLY A 469 -10.03 -7.50 -4.99
N PHE A 470 -10.54 -8.70 -4.78
CA PHE A 470 -10.83 -9.58 -5.91
C PHE A 470 -11.96 -8.99 -6.76
N GLU A 471 -12.91 -8.26 -6.14
CA GLU A 471 -14.04 -7.59 -6.82
C GLU A 471 -15.08 -8.56 -7.42
N GLY A 472 -15.01 -9.85 -7.06
CA GLY A 472 -16.10 -10.81 -7.26
C GLY A 472 -16.94 -11.08 -6.01
N LEU A 473 -16.46 -10.67 -4.84
CA LEU A 473 -17.10 -10.89 -3.54
C LEU A 473 -18.25 -9.90 -3.31
N GLY A 474 -19.40 -10.37 -2.85
CA GLY A 474 -20.52 -9.52 -2.46
C GLY A 474 -20.30 -8.83 -1.10
N ASP A 475 -19.46 -7.80 -1.07
CA ASP A 475 -18.93 -7.17 0.15
C ASP A 475 -19.73 -5.96 0.69
N ASN A 476 -20.67 -5.40 -0.07
CA ASN A 476 -21.50 -4.29 0.40
C ASN A 476 -22.65 -4.75 1.33
N THR A 477 -22.27 -5.39 2.44
CA THR A 477 -23.17 -5.89 3.49
C THR A 477 -22.76 -5.33 4.84
N TRP A 478 -23.67 -5.40 5.82
CA TRP A 478 -23.36 -4.96 7.19
C TRP A 478 -22.23 -5.76 7.82
N TRP A 479 -22.18 -7.07 7.54
CA TRP A 479 -21.10 -7.93 8.05
C TRP A 479 -19.76 -7.45 7.53
N TRP A 480 -19.60 -7.42 6.20
CA TRP A 480 -18.37 -7.03 5.54
C TRP A 480 -17.94 -5.60 5.87
N ASN A 481 -18.85 -4.63 5.86
CA ASN A 481 -18.55 -3.24 6.24
C ASN A 481 -18.01 -3.14 7.69
N LEU A 482 -18.56 -3.91 8.64
CA LEU A 482 -18.19 -3.81 10.06
C LEU A 482 -17.01 -4.71 10.45
N SER A 483 -16.90 -5.91 9.89
CA SER A 483 -15.82 -6.86 10.20
C SER A 483 -14.49 -6.42 9.59
N THR A 484 -14.49 -5.80 8.41
CA THR A 484 -13.28 -5.22 7.80
C THR A 484 -12.79 -4.00 8.56
N ILE A 485 -13.66 -3.15 9.12
CA ILE A 485 -13.28 -2.04 10.03
C ILE A 485 -12.37 -2.52 11.15
N PHE A 486 -12.68 -3.68 11.75
CA PHE A 486 -11.83 -4.28 12.77
C PHE A 486 -10.41 -4.54 12.23
N SER A 487 -10.31 -5.19 11.07
CA SER A 487 -9.05 -5.52 10.40
C SER A 487 -8.26 -4.27 9.99
N LEU A 488 -8.94 -3.27 9.43
CA LEU A 488 -8.38 -1.98 9.02
C LEU A 488 -7.71 -1.25 10.19
N LEU A 489 -8.45 -1.09 11.31
CA LEU A 489 -7.98 -0.33 12.45
C LEU A 489 -6.81 -1.01 13.17
N ILE A 490 -6.92 -2.32 13.42
CA ILE A 490 -5.88 -3.06 14.15
C ILE A 490 -4.65 -3.29 13.27
N GLY A 491 -4.83 -3.52 11.97
CA GLY A 491 -3.75 -3.66 10.99
C GLY A 491 -2.94 -2.38 10.84
N ARG A 492 -3.56 -1.21 10.98
CA ARG A 492 -2.87 0.09 10.87
C ARG A 492 -2.28 0.57 12.20
N PHE A 493 -3.13 0.78 13.20
CA PHE A 493 -2.75 1.61 14.35
C PHE A 493 -1.96 0.85 15.41
N ILE A 494 -2.19 -0.46 15.59
CA ILE A 494 -1.41 -1.26 16.55
C ILE A 494 0.05 -1.37 16.10
N PRO A 495 0.36 -1.72 14.83
CA PRO A 495 1.74 -1.69 14.34
C PRO A 495 2.38 -0.31 14.45
N ILE A 496 1.69 0.77 14.08
CA ILE A 496 2.22 2.13 14.20
C ILE A 496 2.65 2.43 15.64
N ILE A 497 1.80 2.12 16.63
CA ILE A 497 2.13 2.35 18.04
C ILE A 497 3.36 1.52 18.44
N ALA A 498 3.39 0.24 18.10
CA ALA A 498 4.50 -0.65 18.42
C ALA A 498 5.82 -0.18 17.77
N LEU A 499 5.78 0.23 16.50
CA LEU A 499 6.93 0.77 15.77
C LEU A 499 7.48 2.04 16.42
N LEU A 500 6.61 2.99 16.80
CA LEU A 500 7.03 4.24 17.44
C LEU A 500 7.65 4.00 18.82
N LEU A 501 7.08 3.08 19.61
CA LEU A 501 7.63 2.71 20.93
C LEU A 501 8.95 1.95 20.82
N LEU A 502 9.09 1.09 19.81
CA LEU A 502 10.35 0.41 19.49
C LEU A 502 11.42 1.43 19.08
N ALA A 503 11.09 2.35 18.16
CA ALA A 503 11.99 3.37 17.68
C ALA A 503 12.48 4.31 18.79
N ASP A 504 11.58 4.78 19.66
CA ASP A 504 11.93 5.60 20.82
C ASP A 504 12.80 4.83 21.83
N GLY A 505 12.49 3.55 22.07
CA GLY A 505 13.31 2.68 22.92
C GLY A 505 14.73 2.54 22.39
N MET A 506 14.88 2.29 21.09
CA MET A 506 16.20 2.21 20.43
C MET A 506 16.96 3.55 20.45
N ALA A 507 16.25 4.67 20.28
CA ALA A 507 16.87 6.00 20.28
C ALA A 507 17.59 6.34 21.59
N GLN A 508 17.10 5.79 22.70
CA GLN A 508 17.60 6.07 24.05
C GLN A 508 18.75 5.14 24.47
N LYS A 509 19.07 4.10 23.68
CA LYS A 509 20.10 3.11 24.06
C LYS A 509 21.52 3.61 23.81
N PRO A 510 22.46 3.32 24.74
CA PRO A 510 23.86 3.64 24.56
C PRO A 510 24.49 2.78 23.45
N LEU A 511 25.56 3.31 22.85
CA LEU A 511 26.38 2.58 21.89
C LEU A 511 27.29 1.58 22.61
N VAL A 512 27.45 0.40 22.01
CA VAL A 512 28.36 -0.67 22.42
C VAL A 512 29.51 -0.73 21.40
N PRO A 513 30.77 -0.92 21.85
CA PRO A 513 31.90 -1.07 20.95
C PRO A 513 31.78 -2.31 20.06
N GLU A 514 32.20 -2.19 18.80
CA GLU A 514 32.31 -3.35 17.91
C GLU A 514 33.40 -4.30 18.40
N THR A 515 33.11 -5.59 18.36
CA THR A 515 34.04 -6.68 18.73
C THR A 515 34.14 -7.67 17.57
N SER A 516 35.09 -8.62 17.66
CA SER A 516 35.17 -9.73 16.69
C SER A 516 33.90 -10.61 16.66
N GLY A 517 33.06 -10.55 17.70
CA GLY A 517 31.78 -11.24 17.79
C GLY A 517 30.57 -10.41 17.33
N THR A 518 30.76 -9.16 16.91
CA THR A 518 29.65 -8.30 16.46
C THR A 518 29.18 -8.75 15.08
N LEU A 519 27.88 -9.01 14.95
CA LEU A 519 27.28 -9.46 13.70
C LEU A 519 27.21 -8.32 12.68
N ARG A 520 27.90 -8.49 11.55
CA ARG A 520 27.90 -7.51 10.48
C ARG A 520 26.62 -7.56 9.65
N THR A 521 25.74 -6.59 9.86
CA THR A 521 24.46 -6.45 9.16
C THR A 521 24.58 -5.89 7.74
N ASP A 522 25.78 -5.45 7.33
CA ASP A 522 26.10 -4.88 6.02
C ASP A 522 26.76 -5.91 5.06
N THR A 523 26.43 -7.20 5.22
CA THR A 523 27.01 -8.30 4.44
C THR A 523 25.96 -9.07 3.66
N VAL A 524 26.35 -9.62 2.51
CA VAL A 524 25.48 -10.48 1.70
C VAL A 524 24.97 -11.67 2.50
N LEU A 525 25.82 -12.30 3.32
CA LEU A 525 25.44 -13.40 4.19
C LEU A 525 24.25 -13.04 5.10
N PHE A 526 24.38 -11.93 5.85
CA PHE A 526 23.33 -11.52 6.78
C PHE A 526 22.03 -11.12 6.05
N THR A 527 22.16 -10.43 4.92
CA THR A 527 21.02 -10.09 4.07
C THR A 527 20.32 -11.34 3.54
N SER A 528 21.04 -12.36 3.08
CA SER A 528 20.46 -13.64 2.64
C SER A 528 19.76 -14.39 3.78
N VAL A 529 20.32 -14.36 5.00
CA VAL A 529 19.64 -14.94 6.17
C VAL A 529 18.36 -14.18 6.48
N THR A 530 18.38 -12.85 6.40
CA THR A 530 17.18 -12.02 6.60
C THR A 530 16.10 -12.34 5.56
N ALA A 531 16.48 -12.54 4.30
CA ALA A 531 15.56 -12.98 3.26
C ALA A 531 14.94 -14.36 3.59
N GLY A 532 15.75 -15.30 4.06
CA GLY A 532 15.28 -16.62 4.50
C GLY A 532 14.29 -16.53 5.65
N VAL A 533 14.60 -15.76 6.70
CA VAL A 533 13.69 -15.54 7.85
C VAL A 533 12.39 -14.88 7.41
N LEU A 534 12.46 -13.86 6.54
CA LEU A 534 11.31 -13.17 5.97
C LEU A 534 10.38 -14.15 5.23
N LEU A 535 10.93 -14.95 4.31
CA LEU A 535 10.15 -15.91 3.53
C LEU A 535 9.57 -17.02 4.40
N VAL A 536 10.34 -17.54 5.37
CA VAL A 536 9.88 -18.61 6.26
C VAL A 536 8.76 -18.11 7.17
N LEU A 537 8.94 -16.98 7.84
CA LEU A 537 7.92 -16.44 8.75
C LEU A 537 6.65 -16.06 7.99
N GLY A 538 6.78 -15.40 6.83
CA GLY A 538 5.63 -15.05 6.00
C GLY A 538 4.88 -16.26 5.45
N ALA A 539 5.61 -17.23 4.89
CA ALA A 539 5.01 -18.41 4.30
C ALA A 539 4.36 -19.30 5.36
N LEU A 540 5.04 -19.61 6.48
CA LEU A 540 4.54 -20.58 7.45
C LEU A 540 3.24 -20.14 8.14
N THR A 541 3.04 -18.84 8.36
CA THR A 541 1.83 -18.34 9.00
C THR A 541 0.58 -18.50 8.13
N PHE A 542 0.71 -18.33 6.81
CA PHE A 542 -0.41 -18.36 5.86
C PHE A 542 -0.38 -19.55 4.90
N PHE A 543 0.56 -20.48 5.09
CA PHE A 543 0.70 -21.65 4.22
C PHE A 543 -0.59 -22.45 4.07
N PRO A 544 -1.40 -22.71 5.13
CA PRO A 544 -2.67 -23.41 4.97
C PRO A 544 -3.64 -22.68 4.03
N VAL A 545 -3.70 -21.35 4.09
CA VAL A 545 -4.53 -20.52 3.21
C VAL A 545 -4.02 -20.62 1.77
N LEU A 546 -2.71 -20.46 1.56
CA LEU A 546 -2.11 -20.53 0.22
C LEU A 546 -2.29 -21.93 -0.40
N ALA A 547 -2.15 -22.98 0.41
CA ALA A 547 -2.32 -24.37 0.01
C ALA A 547 -3.77 -24.68 -0.40
N LEU A 548 -4.74 -24.25 0.42
CA LEU A 548 -6.17 -24.51 0.19
C LEU A 548 -6.86 -23.49 -0.73
N GLY A 549 -6.19 -22.40 -1.07
CA GLY A 549 -6.68 -21.40 -2.02
C GLY A 549 -6.00 -21.54 -3.38
N PRO A 550 -5.09 -20.61 -3.74
CA PRO A 550 -4.53 -20.53 -5.09
C PRO A 550 -3.71 -21.76 -5.51
N ILE A 551 -3.05 -22.47 -4.58
CA ILE A 551 -2.27 -23.65 -4.96
C ILE A 551 -3.20 -24.81 -5.35
N ALA A 552 -4.21 -25.11 -4.53
CA ALA A 552 -5.19 -26.15 -4.82
C ALA A 552 -5.99 -25.83 -6.08
N GLU A 553 -6.40 -24.57 -6.27
CA GLU A 553 -7.05 -24.11 -7.50
C GLU A 553 -6.17 -24.31 -8.73
N GLY A 554 -4.86 -24.01 -8.62
CA GLY A 554 -3.89 -24.28 -9.67
C GLY A 554 -3.89 -25.74 -10.09
N PHE A 555 -3.78 -26.67 -9.14
CA PHE A 555 -3.86 -28.11 -9.42
C PHE A 555 -5.20 -28.50 -10.04
N GLN A 556 -6.32 -27.97 -9.52
CA GLN A 556 -7.65 -28.23 -10.03
C GLN A 556 -7.76 -27.89 -11.54
N ILE A 557 -7.39 -26.66 -11.91
CA ILE A 557 -7.43 -26.19 -13.30
C ILE A 557 -6.54 -27.04 -14.23
N TYR A 558 -5.34 -27.42 -13.78
CA TYR A 558 -4.44 -28.25 -14.60
C TYR A 558 -4.92 -29.70 -14.74
N THR A 559 -5.64 -30.24 -13.76
CA THR A 559 -6.25 -31.59 -13.85
C THR A 559 -7.57 -31.63 -14.59
N GLY A 560 -8.18 -30.46 -14.86
CA GLY A 560 -9.46 -30.34 -15.58
C GLY A 560 -10.68 -30.72 -14.76
N ASN A 561 -10.60 -30.67 -13.42
CA ASN A 561 -11.67 -31.04 -12.48
C ASN A 561 -12.51 -29.87 -12.00
#